data_AF-A0A9D6UGM5-F1
#
_entry.id   AF-A0A9D6UGM5-F1
#
_cell.length_a   1.000
_cell.length_b   1.000
_cell.length_c   1.000
_cell.angle_alpha   90.00
_cell.angle_beta   90.00
_cell.angle_gamma   90.00
#
_symmetry.space_group_name_H-M   'P 1'
#
loop_
_entity.id
_entity.type
_entity.pdbx_description
1 polymer ?
#
loop_
_entity_poly.entity_id
_entity_poly.type
_entity_poly.pdbx_seq_one_letter_code
_entity_poly.pdbx_strand_id
1 'polypeptide(L)'
;NKYLNLQPVLDKLSADAGLVSRVRDDDEDEEKEKYGSTWVLLARQKADFGRLAHNKNWKDLEKWNFIKTWTDDFSNVLSVFKW
;
A
#
# COMPACT_ATOMS: atom_id res chain seq x y z
N ASN A 1 1.66 -7.47 6.50
CA ASN A 1 0.48 -7.22 7.36
C ASN A 1 -0.44 -8.43 7.26
N LYS A 2 -0.50 -9.26 8.31
CA LYS A 2 -1.08 -10.61 8.22
C LYS A 2 -2.61 -10.63 8.34
N TYR A 3 -3.19 -9.65 9.02
CA TYR A 3 -4.61 -9.63 9.36
C TYR A 3 -5.36 -8.43 8.79
N LEU A 4 -4.65 -7.45 8.24
CA LEU A 4 -5.26 -6.23 7.71
C LEU A 4 -4.85 -5.95 6.26
N ASN A 5 -5.79 -5.47 5.46
CA ASN A 5 -5.56 -4.89 4.15
C ASN A 5 -5.34 -3.40 4.25
N LEU A 6 -4.08 -3.00 4.35
CA LEU A 6 -3.73 -1.59 4.43
C LEU A 6 -3.65 -0.90 3.07
N GLN A 7 -3.70 -1.62 1.94
CA GLN A 7 -3.61 -0.96 0.63
C GLN A 7 -4.72 0.08 0.42
N PRO A 8 -6.00 -0.20 0.70
CA PRO A 8 -7.05 0.81 0.57
C PRO A 8 -6.89 2.00 1.52
N VAL A 9 -6.33 1.77 2.72
CA VAL A 9 -6.05 2.84 3.69
C VAL A 9 -4.94 3.76 3.16
N LEU A 10 -3.84 3.16 2.68
CA LEU A 10 -2.71 3.89 2.15
C LEU A 10 -3.03 4.59 0.82
N ASP A 11 -3.93 4.05 -0.01
CA ASP A 11 -4.47 4.74 -1.18
C ASP A 11 -5.18 6.04 -0.76
N LYS A 12 -6.11 5.96 0.21
CA LYS A 12 -6.84 7.14 0.70
C LYS A 12 -5.93 8.18 1.34
N LEU A 13 -4.98 7.74 2.18
CA LEU A 13 -4.01 8.65 2.80
C LEU A 13 -3.10 9.31 1.76
N SER A 14 -2.68 8.56 0.74
CA SER A 14 -1.86 9.12 -0.34
C SER A 14 -2.63 10.16 -1.14
N ALA A 15 -3.89 9.89 -1.47
CA ALA A 15 -4.74 10.81 -2.20
C ALA A 15 -5.04 12.09 -1.40
N ASP A 16 -5.34 11.95 -0.11
CA ASP A 16 -5.59 13.05 0.82
C ASP A 16 -4.36 13.96 0.95
N ALA A 17 -3.16 13.37 1.01
CA ALA A 17 -1.90 14.09 1.05
C ALA A 17 -1.43 14.64 -0.32
N GLY A 18 -2.17 14.43 -1.40
CA GLY A 18 -1.78 14.82 -2.76
C GLY A 18 -0.56 14.06 -3.31
N LEU A 19 -0.31 12.85 -2.82
CA LEU A 19 0.78 11.96 -3.22
C LEU A 19 0.30 10.89 -4.20
N VAL A 20 1.26 10.33 -4.94
CA VAL A 20 1.07 9.12 -5.72
C VAL A 20 1.64 7.92 -4.97
N SER A 21 1.04 6.75 -5.16
CA SER A 21 1.40 5.54 -4.44
C SER A 21 1.61 4.34 -5.37
N ARG A 22 2.49 3.42 -4.95
CA ARG A 22 2.78 2.15 -5.61
C ARG A 22 2.95 1.06 -4.57
N VAL A 23 2.48 -0.16 -4.85
CA VAL A 23 2.62 -1.32 -3.98
C VAL A 23 3.36 -2.44 -4.71
N ARG A 24 4.15 -3.20 -3.95
CA ARG A 24 4.77 -4.43 -4.41
C ARG A 24 4.71 -5.45 -3.27
N ASP A 25 4.28 -6.66 -3.62
CA ASP A 25 4.50 -7.83 -2.78
C ASP A 25 5.84 -8.47 -3.16
N ASP A 26 6.57 -8.87 -2.14
CA ASP A 26 7.85 -9.52 -2.24
C ASP A 26 7.74 -10.86 -1.53
N ASP A 27 7.96 -11.93 -2.28
CA ASP A 27 7.65 -13.28 -1.83
C ASP A 27 8.62 -13.77 -0.75
N GLU A 28 8.16 -14.78 -0.02
CA GLU A 28 9.02 -15.53 0.89
C GLU A 28 10.07 -16.32 0.10
N ASP A 29 11.23 -16.46 0.70
CA ASP A 29 12.37 -17.16 0.12
C ASP A 29 13.01 -17.98 1.25
N GLU A 30 12.61 -19.26 1.33
CA GLU A 30 13.03 -20.19 2.37
C GLU A 30 14.55 -20.41 2.35
N GLU A 31 15.17 -20.47 1.17
CA GLU A 31 16.62 -20.62 1.03
C GLU A 31 17.39 -19.44 1.63
N LYS A 32 16.77 -18.24 1.59
CA LYS A 32 17.33 -17.02 2.18
C LYS A 32 16.81 -16.70 3.57
N GLU A 33 16.06 -17.61 4.21
CA GLU A 33 15.39 -17.39 5.50
C GLU A 33 14.57 -16.08 5.54
N LYS A 34 13.98 -15.71 4.40
CA LYS A 34 13.33 -14.42 4.20
C LYS A 34 11.81 -14.61 4.17
N TYR A 35 11.13 -13.89 5.05
CA TYR A 35 9.67 -13.81 5.04
C TYR A 35 9.17 -12.89 3.92
N GLY A 36 8.00 -13.22 3.38
CA GLY A 36 7.29 -12.36 2.45
C GLY A 36 6.93 -11.01 3.08
N SER A 37 6.93 -9.96 2.26
CA SER A 37 6.66 -8.59 2.69
C SER A 37 5.89 -7.80 1.65
N THR A 38 5.07 -6.86 2.09
CA THR A 38 4.38 -5.91 1.21
C THR A 38 4.99 -4.53 1.43
N TRP A 39 5.45 -3.92 0.34
CA TRP A 39 6.05 -2.59 0.33
C TRP A 39 5.13 -1.59 -0.35
N VAL A 40 5.02 -0.40 0.23
CA VAL A 40 4.30 0.74 -0.36
C VAL A 40 5.24 1.93 -0.47
N LEU A 41 5.27 2.53 -1.65
CA LEU A 41 5.99 3.77 -1.92
C LEU A 41 4.99 4.91 -2.06
N LEU A 42 5.34 6.06 -1.49
CA LEU A 42 4.63 7.32 -1.65
C LEU A 42 5.60 8.35 -2.23
N ALA A 43 5.14 9.14 -3.19
CA ALA A 43 5.94 10.21 -3.78
C ALA A 43 5.05 11.39 -4.21
N ARG A 44 5.63 12.57 -4.43
CA ARG A 44 4.83 13.74 -4.87
C ARG A 44 4.32 13.56 -6.28
N GLN A 45 5.14 12.99 -7.17
CA GLN A 45 4.82 12.81 -8.58
C GLN A 45 5.27 11.44 -9.06
N LYS A 46 4.66 10.92 -10.13
CA LYS A 46 5.03 9.61 -10.70
C LYS A 46 6.50 9.55 -11.15
N ALA A 47 7.05 10.69 -11.60
CA ALA A 47 8.44 10.81 -12.01
C ALA A 47 9.43 10.57 -10.85
N ASP A 48 9.03 10.88 -9.61
CA ASP A 48 9.88 10.75 -8.43
C ASP A 48 10.15 9.28 -8.06
N PHE A 49 9.37 8.32 -8.58
CA PHE A 49 9.68 6.90 -8.46
C PHE A 49 10.92 6.47 -9.27
N GLY A 50 11.39 7.31 -10.19
CA GLY A 50 12.56 7.03 -11.03
C GLY A 50 12.44 5.71 -11.79
N ARG A 51 13.47 4.85 -11.66
CA ARG A 51 13.50 3.54 -12.35
C ARG A 51 12.39 2.59 -11.88
N LEU A 52 11.88 2.76 -10.66
CA LEU A 52 10.85 1.87 -10.09
C LEU A 52 9.51 2.03 -10.82
N ALA A 53 9.23 3.19 -11.42
CA ALA A 53 8.02 3.42 -12.21
C ALA A 53 7.87 2.46 -13.40
N HIS A 54 8.99 1.92 -13.90
CA HIS A 54 9.03 1.05 -15.07
C HIS A 54 9.06 -0.45 -14.70
N ASN A 55 9.18 -0.75 -13.41
CA ASN A 55 9.21 -2.13 -12.94
C ASN A 55 7.78 -2.64 -12.75
N LYS A 56 7.37 -3.62 -13.57
CA LYS A 56 6.04 -4.24 -13.58
C LYS A 56 5.59 -4.86 -12.25
N ASN A 57 6.52 -5.13 -11.34
CA ASN A 57 6.20 -5.66 -10.02
C ASN A 57 5.63 -4.59 -9.09
N TRP A 58 5.79 -3.30 -9.42
CA TRP A 58 5.15 -2.19 -8.72
C TRP A 58 3.81 -1.85 -9.40
N LYS A 59 2.73 -1.97 -8.64
CA LYS A 59 1.36 -1.80 -9.10
C LYS A 59 0.69 -0.62 -8.38
N ASP A 60 -0.44 -0.17 -8.90
CA ASP A 60 -1.32 0.75 -8.14
C ASP A 60 -1.86 0.04 -6.89
N LEU A 61 -2.13 0.80 -5.82
CA LEU A 61 -2.78 0.26 -4.62
C LEU A 61 -4.23 -0.10 -4.94
N GLU A 62 -4.74 -1.12 -4.25
CA GLU A 62 -6.16 -1.44 -4.28
C GLU A 62 -7.00 -0.28 -3.73
N LYS A 63 -8.09 0.06 -4.41
CA LYS A 63 -8.97 1.19 -4.06
C LYS A 63 -10.32 0.71 -3.59
N TRP A 64 -10.71 1.05 -2.36
CA TRP A 64 -12.06 0.79 -1.85
C TRP A 64 -12.82 2.10 -1.65
N ASN A 65 -13.94 2.25 -2.38
CA ASN A 65 -14.73 3.48 -2.38
C ASN A 65 -15.46 3.74 -1.05
N PHE A 66 -15.74 2.69 -0.26
CA PHE A 66 -16.45 2.77 1.01
C PHE A 66 -15.54 3.09 2.21
N ILE A 67 -14.22 3.08 2.03
CA ILE A 67 -13.27 3.46 3.08
C ILE A 67 -13.06 4.99 3.06
N LYS A 68 -13.23 5.61 4.22
CA LYS A 68 -12.85 7.01 4.47
C LYS A 68 -11.37 7.08 4.84
N THR A 69 -10.74 8.23 4.57
CA THR A 69 -9.40 8.54 5.06
C THR A 69 -9.36 8.35 6.57
N TRP A 70 -8.43 7.53 7.05
CA TRP A 70 -8.24 7.34 8.49
C TRP A 70 -7.66 8.61 9.10
N THR A 71 -8.31 9.08 10.16
CA THR A 71 -7.82 10.13 11.04
C THR A 71 -7.59 9.54 12.42
N ASP A 72 -6.80 10.20 13.25
CA ASP A 72 -6.58 9.80 14.64
C ASP A 72 -7.92 9.76 15.42
N ASP A 73 -8.87 10.63 15.06
CA ASP A 73 -10.19 10.72 15.68
C ASP A 73 -11.16 9.58 15.30
N PHE A 74 -10.89 8.83 14.22
CA PHE A 74 -11.74 7.71 13.80
C PHE A 74 -11.00 6.70 12.91
N SER A 75 -10.65 5.55 13.49
CA SER A 75 -10.04 4.41 12.78
C SER A 75 -10.88 3.14 12.91
N ASN A 76 -11.72 2.85 11.90
CA ASN A 76 -12.52 1.61 11.86
C ASN A 76 -11.66 0.43 11.35
N VAL A 77 -10.93 -0.22 12.26
CA VAL A 77 -10.04 -1.36 11.94
C VAL A 77 -10.78 -2.57 11.38
N LEU A 78 -12.04 -2.79 11.76
CA LEU A 78 -12.82 -3.95 11.27
C LEU A 78 -13.08 -3.88 9.77
N SER A 79 -13.14 -2.68 9.19
CA SER A 79 -13.38 -2.48 7.75
C SER A 79 -12.24 -2.98 6.87
N VAL A 80 -11.04 -3.16 7.42
CA VAL A 80 -9.84 -3.55 6.67
C VAL A 80 -9.34 -4.93 7.07
N PHE A 81 -10.13 -5.70 7.80
CA PHE A 81 -9.73 -7.05 8.21
C PHE A 81 -9.67 -8.00 7.01
N LYS A 82 -8.66 -8.87 6.97
CA LYS A 82 -8.52 -9.97 5.99
C LYS A 82 -8.87 -11.28 6.68
N TRP A 83 -9.80 -12.04 6.09
CA TRP A 83 -10.18 -13.39 6.53
C TRP A 83 -9.26 -14.45 5.94
#